data_AF-A0A2H0UWW5-F1
#
_entry.id   AF-A0A2H0UWW5-F1
#
_cell.length_a   1.000
_cell.length_b   1.000
_cell.length_c   1.000
_cell.angle_alpha   90.00
_cell.angle_beta   90.00
_cell.angle_gamma   90.00
#
_symmetry.space_group_name_H-M   'P 1'
#
loop_
_entity.id
_entity.type
_entity.pdbx_description
1 polymer ?
#
loop_
_entity_poly.entity_id
_entity_poly.type
_entity_poly.pdbx_seq_one_letter_code
_entity_poly.pdbx_strand_id
1 'polypeptide(L)'
;MFNFLDLKAIIPILNSFWTILKVWGWIFLPFILFPYLKFFYLWYVESKWDATIDKILLEFRIPKEIERPMKAMEQVFSNFWTLYDPPTWKEKWLEGHFLLAFSLEIVGIGGDIHFLLRVPKALRGMFEAAVYSQFPDVEITEVPDYTQFVPQDIPNKDLDLFGWDFVLTKKESCYPIKTYPKFFEEQEGIKEEKRVSALSVLLEGMADLKKGEEIWIQIIAGPIADEVPWVAEGKKIVDKLVKRPSKPKPKSIIREAADVLITGKPPGLEERPKEEIIPPEMTLTPGEREIVQAIESKISKLAFKTNIRFIYLGEKEVFFKPRAKIPLDFSAGVSVSALNGLKPWRKTITKIVPPAFFRELKLYLRKRRLFRRYISRVGPLFPRSDGTFVLNTEELATLYHFPGQMMAPSLKIPRVEAKKAGPPAGIPTEL
;
A
#
# COMPACT_ATOMS: atom_id res chain seq x y z
N MET A 1 -32.25 -31.31 -33.27
CA MET A 1 -32.93 -30.40 -34.21
C MET A 1 -33.46 -29.23 -33.37
N PHE A 2 -32.66 -28.17 -33.20
CA PHE A 2 -33.05 -27.01 -32.38
C PHE A 2 -34.12 -26.19 -33.11
N ASN A 3 -35.21 -25.87 -32.42
CA ASN A 3 -36.43 -25.25 -32.96
C ASN A 3 -36.14 -23.92 -33.68
N PHE A 4 -36.36 -23.90 -34.98
CA PHE A 4 -36.37 -22.69 -35.82
C PHE A 4 -37.51 -21.70 -35.50
N LEU A 5 -38.43 -22.08 -34.61
CA LEU A 5 -39.64 -21.31 -34.27
C LEU A 5 -39.37 -20.14 -33.31
N ASP A 6 -38.35 -20.21 -32.44
CA ASP A 6 -38.05 -19.12 -31.48
C ASP A 6 -37.32 -17.93 -32.13
N LEU A 7 -36.51 -18.16 -33.17
CA LEU A 7 -35.78 -17.08 -33.86
C LEU A 7 -36.72 -16.10 -34.57
N LYS A 8 -37.85 -16.57 -35.12
CA LYS A 8 -38.81 -15.70 -35.83
C LYS A 8 -39.53 -14.72 -34.90
N ALA A 9 -39.71 -15.06 -33.62
CA ALA A 9 -40.29 -14.16 -32.62
C ALA A 9 -39.28 -13.13 -32.09
N ILE A 10 -37.99 -13.48 -32.07
CA ILE A 10 -36.92 -12.63 -31.55
C ILE A 10 -36.48 -11.54 -32.55
N ILE A 11 -36.48 -11.85 -33.85
CA ILE A 11 -36.10 -10.91 -34.92
C ILE A 11 -36.88 -9.57 -34.89
N PRO A 12 -38.23 -9.54 -34.80
CA PRO A 12 -38.97 -8.27 -34.76
C PRO A 12 -38.74 -7.47 -33.46
N ILE A 13 -38.48 -8.14 -32.34
CA ILE A 13 -38.12 -7.50 -31.07
C ILE A 13 -36.73 -6.85 -31.19
N LEU A 14 -35.75 -7.55 -31.77
CA LEU A 14 -34.42 -7.01 -32.04
C LEU A 14 -34.46 -5.85 -33.03
N ASN A 15 -35.28 -5.92 -34.09
CA ASN A 15 -35.44 -4.83 -35.04
C ASN A 15 -36.09 -3.58 -34.41
N SER A 16 -37.09 -3.77 -33.55
CA SER A 16 -37.70 -2.69 -32.77
C SER A 16 -36.70 -2.05 -31.82
N PHE A 17 -35.95 -2.87 -31.07
CA PHE A 17 -34.89 -2.40 -30.19
C PHE A 17 -33.78 -1.64 -30.94
N TRP A 18 -33.37 -2.16 -32.10
CA TRP A 18 -32.38 -1.51 -32.97
C TRP A 18 -32.86 -0.17 -33.53
N THR A 19 -34.15 -0.07 -33.86
CA THR A 19 -34.77 1.18 -34.32
C THR A 19 -34.80 2.21 -33.19
N ILE A 20 -35.17 1.81 -31.98
CA ILE A 20 -35.12 2.66 -30.79
C ILE A 20 -33.69 3.13 -30.52
N LEU A 21 -32.69 2.25 -30.61
CA LEU A 21 -31.30 2.59 -30.39
C LEU A 21 -30.75 3.53 -31.49
N LYS A 22 -31.22 3.43 -32.74
CA LYS A 22 -30.86 4.38 -33.80
C LYS A 22 -31.46 5.77 -33.59
N VAL A 23 -32.72 5.84 -33.19
CA VAL A 23 -33.45 7.12 -33.04
C VAL A 23 -33.13 7.81 -31.70
N TRP A 24 -32.99 7.04 -30.63
CA TRP A 24 -32.85 7.54 -29.25
C TRP A 24 -31.50 7.19 -28.60
N GLY A 25 -30.62 6.44 -29.27
CA GLY A 25 -29.32 6.02 -28.72
C GLY A 25 -28.41 7.19 -28.31
N TRP A 26 -28.55 8.34 -28.97
CA TRP A 26 -27.82 9.56 -28.64
C TRP A 26 -28.18 10.11 -27.25
N ILE A 27 -29.36 9.80 -26.70
CA ILE A 27 -29.73 10.19 -25.32
C ILE A 27 -28.94 9.36 -24.31
N PHE A 28 -28.76 8.06 -24.55
CA PHE A 28 -28.02 7.18 -23.65
C PHE A 28 -26.50 7.40 -23.72
N LEU A 29 -26.01 7.89 -24.86
CA LEU A 29 -24.59 8.08 -25.11
C LEU A 29 -23.90 8.99 -24.09
N PRO A 30 -24.41 10.19 -23.73
CA PRO A 30 -23.87 11.01 -22.64
C PRO A 30 -23.77 10.27 -21.31
N PHE A 31 -24.79 9.51 -20.91
CA PHE A 31 -24.77 8.78 -19.62
C PHE A 31 -23.73 7.66 -19.60
N ILE A 32 -23.57 6.98 -20.73
CA ILE A 32 -22.56 5.93 -20.90
C ILE A 32 -21.15 6.54 -20.91
N LEU A 33 -20.96 7.67 -21.60
CA LEU A 33 -19.66 8.33 -21.74
C LEU A 33 -19.24 9.16 -20.52
N PHE A 34 -20.19 9.70 -19.76
CA PHE A 34 -19.93 10.57 -18.61
C PHE A 34 -18.93 10.00 -17.59
N PRO A 35 -19.02 8.73 -17.12
CA PRO A 35 -18.02 8.19 -16.19
C PRO A 35 -16.61 8.13 -16.80
N TYR A 36 -16.48 7.87 -18.10
CA TYR A 36 -15.20 7.88 -18.79
C TYR A 36 -14.67 9.30 -18.98
N LEU A 37 -15.51 10.24 -19.40
CA LEU A 37 -15.16 11.66 -19.53
C LEU A 37 -14.71 12.24 -18.19
N LYS A 38 -15.49 12.00 -17.13
CA LYS A 38 -15.13 12.38 -15.76
C LYS A 38 -13.77 11.80 -15.36
N PHE A 39 -13.53 10.53 -15.64
CA PHE A 39 -12.25 9.87 -15.34
C PHE A 39 -11.07 10.50 -16.10
N PHE A 40 -11.19 10.70 -17.41
CA PHE A 40 -10.13 11.30 -18.22
C PHE A 40 -9.90 12.76 -17.88
N TYR A 41 -10.96 13.52 -17.60
CA TYR A 41 -10.87 14.90 -17.16
C TYR A 41 -10.12 15.03 -15.84
N LEU A 42 -10.54 14.30 -14.79
CA LEU A 42 -9.84 14.34 -13.49
C LEU A 42 -8.39 13.91 -13.64
N TRP A 43 -8.12 12.81 -14.36
CA TRP A 43 -6.76 12.36 -14.59
C TRP A 43 -5.90 13.40 -15.30
N TYR A 44 -6.45 14.13 -16.28
CA TYR A 44 -5.74 15.20 -16.97
C TYR A 44 -5.38 16.36 -16.03
N VAL A 45 -6.34 16.87 -15.25
CA VAL A 45 -6.11 18.00 -14.35
C VAL A 45 -5.17 17.60 -13.21
N GLU A 46 -5.36 16.41 -12.61
CA GLU A 46 -4.46 15.86 -11.58
C GLU A 46 -3.03 15.69 -12.11
N SER A 47 -2.86 15.20 -13.34
CA SER A 47 -1.51 15.05 -13.94
C SER A 47 -0.83 16.39 -14.19
N LYS A 48 -1.60 17.44 -14.52
CA LYS A 48 -1.08 18.79 -14.70
C LYS A 48 -0.57 19.37 -13.38
N TRP A 49 -1.30 19.14 -12.29
CA TRP A 49 -0.88 19.56 -10.95
C TRP A 49 0.27 18.71 -10.40
N ASP A 50 0.25 17.39 -10.59
CA ASP A 50 1.34 16.50 -10.15
C ASP A 50 2.70 16.89 -10.75
N ALA A 51 2.68 17.45 -11.96
CA ALA A 51 3.87 17.93 -12.68
C ALA A 51 4.42 19.26 -12.14
N THR A 52 3.64 20.06 -11.41
CA THR A 52 4.12 21.31 -10.79
C THR A 52 4.80 21.07 -9.45
N ILE A 53 4.64 19.87 -8.88
CA ILE A 53 5.16 19.53 -7.56
C ILE A 53 6.58 18.96 -7.70
N ASP A 54 7.57 19.75 -7.28
CA ASP A 54 8.94 19.30 -7.15
C ASP A 54 9.06 18.23 -6.05
N LYS A 55 9.60 17.06 -6.40
CA LYS A 55 9.79 15.93 -5.49
C LYS A 55 11.28 15.64 -5.37
N ILE A 56 11.75 15.55 -4.13
CA ILE A 56 13.15 15.28 -3.80
C ILE A 56 13.30 13.91 -3.15
N LEU A 57 14.49 13.33 -3.26
CA LEU A 57 14.84 12.06 -2.63
C LEU A 57 15.85 12.33 -1.51
N LEU A 58 15.51 11.87 -0.31
CA LEU A 58 16.34 11.98 0.88
C LEU A 58 16.88 10.59 1.22
N GLU A 59 18.17 10.50 1.48
CA GLU A 59 18.84 9.31 1.98
C GLU A 59 19.07 9.42 3.48
N PHE A 60 18.77 8.34 4.20
CA PHE A 60 19.07 8.20 5.61
C PHE A 60 20.41 7.49 5.80
N ARG A 61 21.37 8.18 6.39
CA ARG A 61 22.61 7.59 6.89
C ARG A 61 22.43 7.23 8.35
N ILE A 62 22.45 5.94 8.60
CA ILE A 62 22.05 5.36 9.88
C ILE A 62 23.31 5.29 10.76
N PRO A 63 23.35 5.83 11.99
CA PRO A 63 24.52 5.70 12.87
C PRO A 63 24.74 4.23 13.24
N LYS A 64 25.97 3.84 13.63
CA LYS A 64 26.29 2.43 14.00
C LYS A 64 25.45 1.90 15.16
N GLU A 65 25.03 2.79 16.06
CA GLU A 65 24.25 2.49 17.24
C GLU A 65 22.89 3.19 17.18
N ILE A 66 21.82 2.40 17.09
CA ILE A 66 20.44 2.85 17.29
C ILE A 66 19.87 2.03 18.43
N GLU A 67 19.65 2.69 19.56
CA GLU A 67 19.05 2.09 20.76
C GLU A 67 17.52 2.22 20.79
N ARG A 68 16.92 2.90 19.79
CA ARG A 68 15.49 3.19 19.80
C ARG A 68 14.67 2.02 19.23
N PRO A 69 13.53 1.65 19.87
CA PRO A 69 12.68 0.56 19.39
C PRO A 69 11.97 0.90 18.08
N MET A 70 11.47 -0.14 17.38
CA MET A 70 10.60 0.02 16.21
C MET A 70 9.35 0.87 16.50
N LYS A 71 8.88 0.86 17.76
CA LYS A 71 7.79 1.72 18.24
C LYS A 71 8.08 3.22 18.03
N ALA A 72 9.34 3.64 18.08
CA ALA A 72 9.72 5.02 17.77
C ALA A 72 9.41 5.37 16.30
N MET A 73 9.54 4.41 15.38
CA MET A 73 9.18 4.60 13.97
C MET A 73 7.66 4.74 13.77
N GLU A 74 6.82 4.13 14.62
CA GLU A 74 5.37 4.41 14.59
C GLU A 74 5.06 5.88 14.85
N GLN A 75 5.80 6.51 15.76
CA GLN A 75 5.62 7.93 16.06
C GLN A 75 6.04 8.81 14.88
N VAL A 76 7.13 8.45 14.19
CA VAL A 76 7.53 9.11 12.93
C VAL A 76 6.40 9.03 11.90
N PHE A 77 5.83 7.84 11.67
CA PHE A 77 4.72 7.69 10.74
C PHE A 77 3.43 8.37 11.21
N SER A 78 3.18 8.44 12.51
CA SER A 78 2.07 9.23 13.05
C SER A 78 2.23 10.71 12.70
N ASN A 79 3.47 11.24 12.76
CA ASN A 79 3.77 12.59 12.32
C ASN A 79 3.68 12.73 10.79
N PHE A 80 4.06 11.72 9.99
CA PHE A 80 3.89 11.77 8.53
C PHE A 80 2.40 11.80 8.11
N TRP A 81 1.49 11.34 8.98
CA TRP A 81 0.06 11.40 8.72
C TRP A 81 -0.45 12.84 8.63
N THR A 82 0.26 13.83 9.19
CA THR A 82 -0.08 15.26 9.06
C THR A 82 0.07 15.78 7.63
N LEU A 83 0.55 14.96 6.68
CA LEU A 83 0.40 15.19 5.24
C LEU A 83 -1.08 15.24 4.80
N TYR A 84 -2.02 14.88 5.68
CA TYR A 84 -3.45 14.92 5.42
C TYR A 84 -3.94 16.35 5.14
N ASP A 85 -4.16 16.62 3.85
CA ASP A 85 -4.72 17.88 3.36
C ASP A 85 -5.71 17.58 2.22
N PRO A 86 -6.97 17.21 2.56
CA PRO A 86 -7.95 16.80 1.55
C PRO A 86 -8.40 18.00 0.71
N PRO A 87 -8.38 17.88 -0.63
CA PRO A 87 -8.73 18.99 -1.51
C PRO A 87 -10.20 19.35 -1.36
N THR A 88 -10.50 20.65 -1.37
CA THR A 88 -11.86 21.15 -1.48
C THR A 88 -12.47 20.77 -2.83
N TRP A 89 -13.79 20.90 -2.98
CA TRP A 89 -14.46 20.61 -4.25
C TRP A 89 -13.86 21.39 -5.42
N LYS A 90 -13.60 22.68 -5.23
CA LYS A 90 -13.02 23.54 -6.27
C LYS A 90 -11.62 23.06 -6.66
N GLU A 91 -10.77 22.82 -5.67
CA GLU A 91 -9.39 22.37 -5.89
C GLU A 91 -9.34 21.00 -6.57
N LYS A 92 -10.21 20.06 -6.18
CA LYS A 92 -10.28 18.73 -6.80
C LYS A 92 -10.71 18.79 -8.27
N TRP A 93 -11.72 19.60 -8.58
CA TRP A 93 -12.37 19.58 -9.90
C TRP A 93 -11.83 20.60 -10.89
N LEU A 94 -11.25 21.72 -10.43
CA LEU A 94 -10.69 22.76 -11.32
C LEU A 94 -9.16 22.77 -11.32
N GLU A 95 -8.55 22.57 -10.16
CA GLU A 95 -7.09 22.70 -9.98
C GLU A 95 -6.40 21.33 -10.01
N GLY A 96 -7.13 20.24 -9.78
CA GLY A 96 -6.64 18.86 -9.80
C GLY A 96 -5.87 18.47 -8.55
N HIS A 97 -6.07 19.17 -7.44
CA HIS A 97 -5.42 18.81 -6.19
C HIS A 97 -5.91 17.44 -5.72
N PHE A 98 -4.97 16.61 -5.26
CA PHE A 98 -5.22 15.32 -4.65
C PHE A 98 -4.32 15.14 -3.42
N LEU A 99 -4.65 14.18 -2.57
CA LEU A 99 -3.84 13.89 -1.39
C LEU A 99 -2.44 13.43 -1.79
N LEU A 100 -1.43 14.19 -1.37
CA LEU A 100 -0.04 13.86 -1.62
C LEU A 100 0.35 12.56 -0.91
N ALA A 101 1.32 11.87 -1.49
CA ALA A 101 1.90 10.65 -0.95
C ALA A 101 3.42 10.77 -0.88
N PHE A 102 4.03 10.01 0.01
CA PHE A 102 5.48 9.84 0.10
C PHE A 102 5.86 8.42 -0.30
N SER A 103 7.13 8.22 -0.66
CA SER A 103 7.68 6.91 -1.00
C SER A 103 8.80 6.56 -0.02
N LEU A 104 8.67 5.43 0.67
CA LEU A 104 9.75 4.82 1.43
C LEU A 104 10.39 3.76 0.55
N GLU A 105 11.71 3.86 0.33
CA GLU A 105 12.40 2.96 -0.59
C GLU A 105 13.61 2.33 0.11
N ILE A 106 13.77 1.01 -0.07
CA ILE A 106 14.94 0.25 0.35
C ILE A 106 15.58 -0.29 -0.92
N VAL A 107 16.82 0.14 -1.17
CA VAL A 107 17.50 -0.08 -2.44
C VAL A 107 18.84 -0.76 -2.16
N GLY A 108 19.01 -1.98 -2.66
CA GLY A 108 20.27 -2.71 -2.64
C GLY A 108 20.94 -2.63 -4.01
N ILE A 109 22.13 -2.03 -4.10
CA ILE A 109 22.92 -1.88 -5.34
C ILE A 109 24.26 -2.58 -5.13
N GLY A 110 24.51 -3.70 -5.82
CA GLY A 110 25.79 -4.40 -5.70
C GLY A 110 26.13 -4.90 -4.29
N GLY A 111 25.13 -4.99 -3.41
CA GLY A 111 25.28 -5.34 -1.99
C GLY A 111 25.16 -4.15 -1.04
N ASP A 112 25.32 -2.92 -1.50
CA ASP A 112 25.19 -1.71 -0.69
C ASP A 112 23.72 -1.31 -0.54
N ILE A 113 23.28 -1.07 0.70
CA ILE A 113 21.87 -0.88 1.04
C ILE A 113 21.60 0.56 1.42
N HIS A 114 20.64 1.18 0.74
CA HIS A 114 20.24 2.57 0.92
C HIS A 114 18.80 2.64 1.43
N PHE A 115 18.59 3.44 2.48
CA PHE A 115 17.27 3.79 3.00
C PHE A 115 16.89 5.17 2.51
N LEU A 116 15.79 5.26 1.78
CA LEU A 116 15.43 6.46 1.03
C LEU A 116 13.98 6.88 1.34
N LEU A 117 13.75 8.18 1.35
CA LEU A 117 12.44 8.81 1.49
C LEU A 117 12.25 9.85 0.38
N ARG A 118 11.26 9.63 -0.48
CA ARG A 118 10.86 10.61 -1.51
C ARG A 118 9.67 11.41 -1.05
N VAL A 119 9.79 12.73 -1.04
CA VAL A 119 8.78 13.67 -0.54
C VAL A 119 8.67 14.91 -1.43
N PRO A 120 7.54 15.64 -1.38
CA PRO A 120 7.43 16.97 -1.96
C PRO A 120 8.44 17.93 -1.32
N LYS A 121 9.17 18.70 -2.13
CA LYS A 121 10.23 19.61 -1.67
C LYS A 121 9.73 20.63 -0.65
N ALA A 122 8.52 21.15 -0.86
CA ALA A 122 7.87 22.11 0.04
C ALA A 122 7.68 21.58 1.47
N LEU A 123 7.57 20.27 1.64
CA LEU A 123 7.30 19.62 2.93
C LEU A 123 8.54 18.96 3.53
N ARG A 124 9.73 19.14 2.94
CA ARG A 124 10.99 18.55 3.41
C ARG A 124 11.20 18.74 4.91
N GLY A 125 11.06 19.97 5.40
CA GLY A 125 11.30 20.30 6.81
C GLY A 125 10.36 19.56 7.79
N MET A 126 9.12 19.30 7.38
CA MET A 126 8.17 18.51 8.16
C MET A 126 8.64 17.06 8.33
N PHE A 127 9.08 16.44 7.23
CA PHE A 127 9.57 15.05 7.24
C PHE A 127 10.89 14.93 8.02
N GLU A 128 11.83 15.85 7.81
CA GLU A 128 13.11 15.87 8.54
C GLU A 128 12.88 16.04 10.05
N ALA A 129 12.06 17.02 10.46
CA ALA A 129 11.73 17.24 11.87
C ALA A 129 11.06 16.02 12.52
N ALA A 130 10.16 15.35 11.79
CA ALA A 130 9.50 14.14 12.27
C ALA A 130 10.51 12.99 12.50
N VAL A 131 11.45 12.78 11.59
CA VAL A 131 12.51 11.76 11.76
C VAL A 131 13.44 12.14 12.91
N TYR A 132 13.95 13.38 12.95
CA TYR A 132 14.86 13.85 14.00
C TYR A 132 14.25 13.82 15.40
N SER A 133 12.92 13.96 15.53
CA SER A 133 12.23 13.88 16.82
C SER A 133 12.39 12.52 17.52
N GLN A 134 12.56 11.45 16.76
CA GLN A 134 12.71 10.08 17.28
C GLN A 134 14.13 9.54 17.09
N PHE A 135 14.80 9.96 16.02
CA PHE A 135 16.13 9.53 15.61
C PHE A 135 17.05 10.74 15.37
N PRO A 136 17.50 11.42 16.43
CA PRO A 136 18.34 12.63 16.29
C PRO A 136 19.72 12.33 15.66
N ASP A 137 20.22 11.11 15.82
CA ASP A 137 21.54 10.68 15.36
C ASP A 137 21.57 10.28 13.86
N VAL A 138 20.42 10.27 13.17
CA VAL A 138 20.33 9.91 11.74
C VAL A 138 20.66 11.12 10.87
N GLU A 139 21.62 11.00 9.96
CA GLU A 139 21.88 12.07 9.00
C GLU A 139 20.97 11.94 7.77
N ILE A 140 20.35 13.04 7.37
CA ILE A 140 19.46 13.10 6.21
C ILE A 140 20.16 13.91 5.11
N THR A 141 20.40 13.30 3.96
CA THR A 141 21.07 13.94 2.83
C THR A 141 20.20 13.88 1.58
N GLU A 142 20.13 14.96 0.81
CA GLU A 142 19.45 14.94 -0.49
C GLU A 142 20.35 14.26 -1.53
N VAL A 143 19.77 13.31 -2.28
CA VAL A 143 20.49 12.52 -3.28
C VAL A 143 19.75 12.51 -4.62
N PRO A 144 20.47 12.35 -5.74
CA PRO A 144 19.82 12.16 -7.04
C PRO A 144 19.01 10.85 -7.07
N ASP A 145 17.94 10.81 -7.87
CA ASP A 145 17.11 9.61 -8.01
C ASP A 145 17.90 8.49 -8.69
N TYR A 146 18.18 7.43 -7.94
CA TYR A 146 18.96 6.28 -8.40
C TYR A 146 18.38 5.63 -9.66
N THR A 147 17.06 5.75 -9.90
CA THR A 147 16.43 5.21 -11.11
C THR A 147 16.90 5.89 -12.39
N GLN A 148 17.55 7.06 -12.31
CA GLN A 148 18.14 7.76 -13.46
C GLN A 148 19.47 7.13 -13.90
N PHE A 149 20.18 6.45 -13.01
CA PHE A 149 21.43 5.74 -13.35
C PHE A 149 21.18 4.45 -14.13
N VAL A 150 19.93 4.00 -14.16
CA VAL A 150 19.50 2.81 -14.89
C VAL A 150 18.90 3.20 -16.25
N PRO A 151 19.29 2.53 -17.36
CA PRO A 151 18.72 2.79 -18.68
C PRO A 151 17.18 2.70 -18.71
N GLN A 152 16.55 3.68 -19.38
CA GLN A 152 15.09 3.81 -19.39
C GLN A 152 14.38 2.86 -20.38
N ASP A 153 15.15 2.12 -21.17
CA ASP A 153 14.68 1.22 -22.22
C ASP A 153 14.54 -0.24 -21.79
N ILE A 154 14.72 -0.55 -20.50
CA ILE A 154 14.67 -1.89 -19.92
C ILE A 154 13.30 -2.56 -20.08
N PRO A 155 13.26 -3.88 -20.38
CA PRO A 155 14.40 -4.78 -20.57
C PRO A 155 15.07 -4.58 -21.94
N ASN A 156 16.40 -4.55 -21.97
CA ASN A 156 17.20 -4.31 -23.19
C ASN A 156 18.15 -5.48 -23.46
N LYS A 157 19.23 -5.27 -24.23
CA LYS A 157 20.20 -6.34 -24.55
C LYS A 157 21.00 -6.76 -23.33
N ASP A 158 21.33 -5.82 -22.45
CA ASP A 158 22.32 -6.01 -21.40
C ASP A 158 21.66 -6.24 -20.03
N LEU A 159 20.52 -5.59 -19.75
CA LEU A 159 19.80 -5.65 -18.49
C LEU A 159 18.48 -6.42 -18.61
N ASP A 160 18.20 -7.24 -17.61
CA ASP A 160 16.89 -7.85 -17.40
C ASP A 160 16.23 -7.38 -16.11
N LEU A 161 14.90 -7.54 -16.05
CA LEU A 161 14.05 -7.09 -14.96
C LEU A 161 13.09 -8.19 -14.53
N PHE A 162 12.97 -8.41 -13.23
CA PHE A 162 11.90 -9.22 -12.64
C PHE A 162 11.28 -8.53 -11.44
N GLY A 163 9.95 -8.54 -11.33
CA GLY A 163 9.28 -7.87 -10.23
C GLY A 163 7.77 -8.05 -10.22
N TRP A 164 7.14 -7.45 -9.21
CA TRP A 164 5.69 -7.43 -9.02
C TRP A 164 5.29 -6.33 -8.03
N ASP A 165 4.00 -6.04 -7.99
CA ASP A 165 3.38 -5.33 -6.87
C ASP A 165 2.85 -6.35 -5.86
N PHE A 166 2.91 -6.04 -4.58
CA PHE A 166 2.28 -6.84 -3.54
C PHE A 166 0.80 -6.47 -3.38
N VAL A 167 0.02 -7.45 -2.94
CA VAL A 167 -1.35 -7.27 -2.46
C VAL A 167 -1.51 -8.05 -1.17
N LEU A 168 -2.52 -7.69 -0.37
CA LEU A 168 -2.86 -8.45 0.81
C LEU A 168 -3.36 -9.86 0.46
N THR A 169 -3.07 -10.82 1.34
CA THR A 169 -3.51 -12.22 1.18
C THR A 169 -5.03 -12.32 1.23
N LYS A 170 -5.65 -11.64 2.20
CA LYS A 170 -7.10 -11.41 2.28
C LYS A 170 -7.47 -10.14 1.50
N LYS A 171 -8.71 -10.06 1.01
CA LYS A 171 -9.17 -8.92 0.21
C LYS A 171 -9.43 -7.70 1.10
N GLU A 172 -9.87 -7.95 2.32
CA GLU A 172 -10.24 -6.96 3.32
C GLU A 172 -8.99 -6.38 3.97
N SER A 173 -8.84 -5.05 3.92
CA SER A 173 -7.67 -4.37 4.50
C SER A 173 -7.74 -4.26 6.02
N CYS A 174 -8.87 -4.58 6.65
CA CYS A 174 -9.04 -4.50 8.11
C CYS A 174 -8.25 -5.57 8.89
N TYR A 175 -7.89 -6.69 8.27
CA TYR A 175 -6.98 -7.64 8.91
C TYR A 175 -5.56 -7.08 8.88
N PRO A 176 -4.84 -7.05 10.02
CA PRO A 176 -3.45 -6.62 10.07
C PRO A 176 -2.49 -7.67 9.47
N ILE A 177 -1.35 -7.24 8.96
CA ILE A 177 -0.19 -8.14 8.79
C ILE A 177 0.40 -8.48 10.16
N LYS A 178 1.34 -9.43 10.22
CA LYS A 178 2.09 -9.66 11.45
C LYS A 178 2.88 -8.38 11.77
N THR A 179 2.60 -7.80 12.92
CA THR A 179 3.25 -6.58 13.39
C THR A 179 4.30 -6.89 14.44
N TYR A 180 5.24 -5.95 14.61
CA TYR A 180 6.36 -6.10 15.54
C TYR A 180 5.97 -6.58 16.95
N PRO A 181 4.87 -6.14 17.61
CA PRO A 181 4.51 -6.65 18.94
C PRO A 181 4.25 -8.17 18.95
N LYS A 182 3.80 -8.75 17.84
CA LYS A 182 3.61 -10.21 17.69
C LYS A 182 4.88 -10.95 17.25
N PHE A 183 5.92 -10.24 16.80
CA PHE A 183 7.27 -10.81 16.68
C PHE A 183 8.00 -10.81 18.02
N PHE A 184 7.55 -9.98 18.95
CA PHE A 184 8.16 -9.76 20.25
C PHE A 184 7.29 -10.41 21.34
N GLU A 185 7.42 -11.72 21.51
CA GLU A 185 7.07 -12.29 22.80
C GLU A 185 7.91 -11.55 23.85
N GLU A 186 7.20 -10.93 24.81
CA GLU A 186 7.74 -10.18 25.94
C GLU A 186 8.59 -11.09 26.83
N GLN A 187 9.80 -11.44 26.39
CA GLN A 187 10.82 -11.97 27.27
C GLN A 187 11.55 -10.78 27.90
N GLU A 188 11.13 -10.44 29.11
CA GLU A 188 11.85 -9.51 29.97
C GLU A 188 13.34 -9.89 30.02
N GLY A 189 14.22 -9.01 29.55
CA GLY A 189 15.68 -9.18 29.63
C GLY A 189 16.44 -9.30 28.30
N ILE A 190 15.78 -9.43 27.14
CA ILE A 190 16.48 -9.39 25.85
C ILE A 190 16.69 -7.94 25.41
N LYS A 191 17.97 -7.49 25.41
CA LYS A 191 18.39 -6.21 24.80
C LYS A 191 17.84 -6.11 23.37
N GLU A 192 17.24 -4.97 23.01
CA GLU A 192 16.50 -4.79 21.76
C GLU A 192 17.32 -5.10 20.50
N GLU A 193 18.64 -4.97 20.59
CA GLU A 193 19.62 -5.31 19.56
C GLU A 193 19.50 -6.76 19.06
N LYS A 194 19.20 -7.74 19.94
CA LYS A 194 19.18 -9.18 19.61
C LYS A 194 17.91 -9.65 18.90
N ARG A 195 16.99 -8.75 18.55
CA ARG A 195 15.66 -9.11 18.01
C ARG A 195 15.72 -9.32 16.50
N VAL A 196 15.39 -10.54 16.05
CA VAL A 196 15.31 -10.89 14.62
C VAL A 196 14.03 -10.31 14.02
N SER A 197 14.16 -9.45 13.02
CA SER A 197 13.03 -8.83 12.32
C SER A 197 12.85 -9.43 10.92
N ALA A 198 11.65 -9.30 10.33
CA ALA A 198 11.45 -9.65 8.93
C ALA A 198 12.35 -8.82 8.00
N LEU A 199 12.62 -7.56 8.37
CA LEU A 199 13.51 -6.66 7.63
C LEU A 199 14.96 -7.18 7.62
N SER A 200 15.42 -7.84 8.69
CA SER A 200 16.76 -8.44 8.74
C SER A 200 16.99 -9.43 7.60
N VAL A 201 16.00 -10.31 7.33
CA VAL A 201 16.05 -11.27 6.22
C VAL A 201 16.17 -10.57 4.87
N LEU A 202 15.47 -9.44 4.71
CA LEU A 202 15.55 -8.64 3.49
C LEU A 202 16.95 -8.04 3.31
N LEU A 203 17.48 -7.43 4.37
CA LEU A 203 18.79 -6.76 4.35
C LEU A 203 19.92 -7.76 4.12
N GLU A 204 19.90 -8.92 4.77
CA GLU A 204 20.87 -10.00 4.54
C GLU A 204 20.84 -10.49 3.09
N GLY A 205 19.64 -10.69 2.53
CA GLY A 205 19.48 -11.08 1.13
C GLY A 205 20.00 -10.04 0.14
N MET A 206 19.74 -8.75 0.41
CA MET A 206 20.24 -7.62 -0.38
C MET A 206 21.76 -7.47 -0.27
N ALA A 207 22.34 -7.75 0.89
CA ALA A 207 23.77 -7.64 1.10
C ALA A 207 24.58 -8.68 0.32
N ASP A 208 24.00 -9.83 0.01
CA ASP A 208 24.63 -10.87 -0.81
C ASP A 208 24.50 -10.61 -2.33
N LEU A 209 23.92 -9.48 -2.74
CA LEU A 209 23.89 -9.09 -4.16
C LEU A 209 25.30 -8.90 -4.72
N LYS A 210 25.48 -9.35 -5.96
CA LYS A 210 26.73 -9.16 -6.70
C LYS A 210 26.73 -7.81 -7.42
N LYS A 211 27.91 -7.33 -7.79
CA LYS A 211 28.05 -6.17 -8.67
C LYS A 211 27.27 -6.41 -9.97
N GLY A 212 26.47 -5.42 -10.39
CA GLY A 212 25.57 -5.53 -11.54
C GLY A 212 24.20 -6.13 -11.22
N GLU A 213 23.92 -6.47 -9.95
CA GLU A 213 22.58 -6.81 -9.46
C GLU A 213 22.03 -5.70 -8.57
N GLU A 214 20.75 -5.40 -8.71
CA GLU A 214 20.05 -4.43 -7.86
C GLU A 214 18.67 -4.94 -7.45
N ILE A 215 18.32 -4.74 -6.18
CA ILE A 215 16.97 -5.00 -5.66
C ILE A 215 16.41 -3.70 -5.11
N TRP A 216 15.22 -3.35 -5.56
CA TRP A 216 14.51 -2.17 -5.10
C TRP A 216 13.14 -2.53 -4.53
N ILE A 217 12.86 -2.05 -3.33
CA ILE A 217 11.55 -2.15 -2.68
C ILE A 217 11.03 -0.73 -2.46
N GLN A 218 9.80 -0.50 -2.88
CA GLN A 218 9.13 0.79 -2.83
C GLN A 218 7.80 0.63 -2.11
N ILE A 219 7.62 1.39 -1.03
CA ILE A 219 6.37 1.49 -0.27
C ILE A 219 5.87 2.92 -0.46
N ILE A 220 4.84 3.09 -1.29
CA ILE A 220 4.18 4.37 -1.45
C ILE A 220 3.06 4.44 -0.43
N ALA A 221 3.01 5.51 0.35
CA ALA A 221 2.02 5.72 1.40
C ALA A 221 1.48 7.15 1.32
N GLY A 222 0.15 7.27 1.31
CA GLY A 222 -0.56 8.53 1.43
C GLY A 222 -1.63 8.44 2.52
N PRO A 223 -1.95 9.53 3.22
CA PRO A 223 -2.98 9.51 4.24
C PRO A 223 -4.34 9.15 3.62
N ILE A 224 -5.25 8.60 4.42
CA ILE A 224 -6.55 8.11 3.95
C ILE A 224 -7.60 9.21 4.07
N ALA A 225 -8.20 9.61 2.94
CA ALA A 225 -9.46 10.36 2.92
C ALA A 225 -10.66 9.47 3.28
N ASP A 226 -11.77 10.10 3.67
CA ASP A 226 -13.05 9.48 4.03
C ASP A 226 -13.64 8.54 2.96
N GLU A 227 -13.10 8.54 1.74
CA GLU A 227 -13.53 7.71 0.62
C GLU A 227 -13.25 6.20 0.81
N VAL A 228 -12.33 5.79 1.70
CA VAL A 228 -11.99 4.38 1.94
C VAL A 228 -12.66 3.88 3.23
N PRO A 229 -13.77 3.12 3.17
CA PRO A 229 -14.55 2.71 4.36
C PRO A 229 -13.92 1.51 5.12
N TRP A 230 -12.61 1.46 5.27
CA TRP A 230 -11.90 0.32 5.86
C TRP A 230 -12.22 0.12 7.36
N VAL A 231 -12.42 1.21 8.10
CA VAL A 231 -12.85 1.18 9.52
C VAL A 231 -14.26 0.62 9.63
N ALA A 232 -15.18 1.04 8.75
CA ALA A 232 -16.56 0.56 8.75
C ALA A 232 -16.64 -0.92 8.33
N GLU A 233 -15.80 -1.37 7.40
CA GLU A 233 -15.64 -2.77 7.05
C GLU A 233 -15.10 -3.61 8.21
N GLY A 234 -14.07 -3.11 8.91
CA GLY A 234 -13.51 -3.74 10.10
C GLY A 234 -14.56 -3.93 11.20
N LYS A 235 -15.32 -2.86 11.54
CA LYS A 235 -16.41 -2.93 12.52
C LYS A 235 -17.48 -3.95 12.12
N LYS A 236 -17.87 -4.01 10.83
CA LYS A 236 -18.83 -5.01 10.34
C LYS A 236 -18.31 -6.44 10.47
N ILE A 237 -17.01 -6.66 10.33
CA ILE A 237 -16.40 -7.99 10.47
C ILE A 237 -16.34 -8.39 11.95
N VAL A 238 -15.94 -7.46 12.82
CA VAL A 238 -15.97 -7.66 14.28
C VAL A 238 -17.39 -7.98 14.75
N ASP A 239 -18.40 -7.19 14.36
CA ASP A 239 -19.79 -7.43 14.75
C ASP A 239 -20.29 -8.81 14.30
N LYS A 240 -19.88 -9.29 13.11
CA LYS A 240 -20.20 -10.64 12.63
C LYS A 240 -19.53 -11.74 13.44
N LEU A 241 -18.25 -11.58 13.78
CA LEU A 241 -17.50 -12.57 14.56
C LEU A 241 -18.04 -12.67 15.99
N VAL A 242 -18.33 -11.52 16.59
CA VAL A 242 -18.89 -11.40 17.95
C VAL A 242 -20.39 -11.74 17.97
N LYS A 243 -20.99 -12.16 16.85
CA LYS A 243 -22.43 -12.46 16.72
C LYS A 243 -23.35 -11.35 17.24
N ARG A 244 -22.91 -10.09 17.18
CA ARG A 244 -23.77 -8.95 17.55
C ARG A 244 -24.91 -8.86 16.53
N PRO A 245 -26.17 -8.62 16.97
CA PRO A 245 -27.26 -8.42 16.04
C PRO A 245 -26.89 -7.26 15.11
N SER A 246 -26.79 -7.53 13.80
CA SER A 246 -26.39 -6.53 12.83
C SER A 246 -27.34 -5.34 12.93
N LYS A 247 -26.82 -4.12 13.08
CA LYS A 247 -27.66 -2.91 13.06
C LYS A 247 -28.52 -2.96 11.80
N PRO A 248 -29.86 -2.88 11.90
CA PRO A 248 -30.72 -2.97 10.73
C PRO A 248 -30.29 -1.88 9.75
N LYS A 249 -30.04 -2.26 8.49
CA LYS A 249 -29.80 -1.28 7.45
C LYS A 249 -31.06 -0.40 7.37
N PRO A 250 -30.95 0.94 7.39
CA PRO A 250 -32.12 1.78 7.16
C PRO A 250 -32.72 1.34 5.83
N LYS A 251 -34.00 0.94 5.83
CA LYS A 251 -34.68 0.55 4.60
C LYS A 251 -34.77 1.83 3.75
N SER A 252 -34.59 1.68 2.43
CA SER A 252 -34.81 2.80 1.51
C SER A 252 -36.28 3.23 1.61
N ILE A 253 -36.56 4.54 1.64
CA ILE A 253 -37.90 5.13 1.71
C ILE A 253 -38.85 4.50 0.67
N ILE A 254 -38.32 4.12 -0.50
CA ILE A 254 -39.08 3.48 -1.57
C ILE A 254 -39.50 2.04 -1.21
N ARG A 255 -38.64 1.29 -0.52
CA ARG A 255 -38.98 -0.05 0.00
C ARG A 255 -39.92 0.04 1.18
N GLU A 256 -39.80 1.04 2.04
CA GLU A 256 -40.76 1.28 3.12
C GLU A 256 -42.14 1.65 2.57
N ALA A 257 -42.21 2.51 1.55
CA ALA A 257 -43.45 2.85 0.88
C ALA A 257 -44.08 1.64 0.16
N ALA A 258 -43.27 0.80 -0.50
CA ALA A 258 -43.73 -0.42 -1.15
C ALA A 258 -44.21 -1.47 -0.12
N ASP A 259 -43.51 -1.65 1.00
CA ASP A 259 -43.91 -2.55 2.08
C ASP A 259 -45.26 -2.11 2.69
N VAL A 260 -45.48 -0.80 2.89
CA VAL A 260 -46.75 -0.25 3.38
C VAL A 260 -47.90 -0.44 2.37
N LEU A 261 -47.62 -0.23 1.08
CA LEU A 261 -48.59 -0.43 -0.01
C LEU A 261 -49.00 -1.90 -0.19
N ILE A 262 -48.08 -2.85 0.03
CA ILE A 262 -48.33 -4.28 -0.16
C ILE A 262 -48.95 -4.91 1.10
N THR A 263 -48.54 -4.50 2.30
CA THR A 263 -48.89 -5.19 3.55
C THR A 263 -49.88 -4.45 4.45
N GLY A 264 -50.16 -3.16 4.18
CA GLY A 264 -51.19 -2.38 4.88
C GLY A 264 -50.93 -2.13 6.38
N LYS A 265 -49.74 -2.46 6.90
CA LYS A 265 -49.36 -2.27 8.31
C LYS A 265 -48.37 -1.09 8.46
N PRO A 266 -48.59 -0.16 9.41
CA PRO A 266 -47.61 0.87 9.72
C PRO A 266 -46.35 0.25 10.36
N PRO A 267 -45.15 0.81 10.13
CA PRO A 267 -43.91 0.23 10.59
C PRO A 267 -43.77 0.41 12.11
N GLY A 268 -43.85 -0.67 12.89
CA GLY A 268 -43.65 -0.55 14.34
C GLY A 268 -43.96 -1.72 15.27
N LEU A 269 -44.43 -2.87 14.80
CA LEU A 269 -44.77 -4.00 15.68
C LEU A 269 -44.26 -5.33 15.12
N GLU A 270 -42.93 -5.50 15.17
CA GLU A 270 -42.35 -6.84 15.32
C GLU A 270 -41.60 -6.83 16.64
N GLU A 271 -42.19 -7.46 17.66
CA GLU A 271 -41.50 -7.76 18.91
C GLU A 271 -40.33 -8.70 18.59
N ARG A 272 -39.11 -8.19 18.73
CA ARG A 272 -37.92 -9.02 18.59
C ARG A 272 -37.81 -9.88 19.85
N PRO A 273 -37.65 -11.21 19.74
CA PRO A 273 -37.38 -12.04 20.90
C PRO A 273 -36.10 -11.53 21.57
N LYS A 274 -36.15 -11.33 22.89
CA LYS A 274 -34.99 -11.02 23.71
C LYS A 274 -34.13 -12.29 23.77
N GLU A 275 -33.26 -12.48 22.80
CA GLU A 275 -32.18 -13.45 22.91
C GLU A 275 -31.32 -13.05 24.11
N GLU A 276 -31.15 -13.98 25.05
CA GLU A 276 -30.31 -13.82 26.23
C GLU A 276 -28.91 -13.42 25.78
N ILE A 277 -28.51 -12.20 26.12
CA ILE A 277 -27.19 -11.66 25.79
C ILE A 277 -26.19 -12.31 26.74
N ILE A 278 -25.79 -13.55 26.44
CA ILE A 278 -24.53 -14.08 26.94
C ILE A 278 -23.46 -13.07 26.51
N PRO A 279 -22.57 -12.59 27.42
CA PRO A 279 -21.48 -11.71 27.05
C PRO A 279 -20.77 -12.29 25.83
N PRO A 280 -20.84 -11.64 24.65
CA PRO A 280 -20.40 -12.25 23.40
C PRO A 280 -18.94 -12.69 23.43
N GLU A 281 -18.14 -12.03 24.26
CA GLU A 281 -16.73 -12.33 24.56
C GLU A 281 -16.53 -13.77 25.08
N MET A 282 -17.49 -14.33 25.83
CA MET A 282 -17.41 -15.71 26.36
C MET A 282 -17.74 -16.79 25.31
N THR A 283 -18.32 -16.41 24.17
CA THR A 283 -18.69 -17.37 23.10
C THR A 283 -17.63 -17.55 22.02
N LEU A 284 -16.62 -16.68 22.00
CA LEU A 284 -15.55 -16.70 21.00
C LEU A 284 -14.50 -17.74 21.33
N THR A 285 -14.05 -18.48 20.31
CA THR A 285 -12.85 -19.32 20.43
C THR A 285 -11.60 -18.45 20.67
N PRO A 286 -10.53 -18.98 21.29
CA PRO A 286 -9.30 -18.21 21.53
C PRO A 286 -8.72 -17.57 20.26
N GLY A 287 -8.77 -18.28 19.12
CA GLY A 287 -8.31 -17.74 17.84
C GLY A 287 -9.20 -16.63 17.28
N GLU A 288 -10.53 -16.72 17.45
CA GLU A 288 -11.43 -15.63 17.06
C GLU A 288 -11.24 -14.38 17.92
N ARG A 289 -10.98 -14.54 19.22
CA ARG A 289 -10.64 -13.42 20.11
C ARG A 289 -9.39 -12.69 19.64
N GLU A 290 -8.33 -13.42 19.29
CA GLU A 290 -7.10 -12.83 18.80
C GLU A 290 -7.31 -12.06 17.49
N ILE A 291 -8.14 -12.60 16.58
CA ILE A 291 -8.49 -11.94 15.32
C ILE A 291 -9.28 -10.65 15.59
N VAL A 292 -10.28 -10.68 16.47
CA VAL A 292 -11.09 -9.51 16.83
C VAL A 292 -10.20 -8.43 17.43
N GLN A 293 -9.38 -8.78 18.43
CA GLN A 293 -8.45 -7.85 19.07
C GLN A 293 -7.46 -7.25 18.07
N ALA A 294 -6.94 -8.06 17.14
CA ALA A 294 -6.01 -7.58 16.12
C ALA A 294 -6.68 -6.60 15.14
N ILE A 295 -7.93 -6.85 14.74
CA ILE A 295 -8.70 -5.92 13.90
C ILE A 295 -8.99 -4.62 14.68
N GLU A 296 -9.44 -4.71 15.93
CA GLU A 296 -9.74 -3.54 16.77
C GLU A 296 -8.50 -2.67 17.03
N SER A 297 -7.34 -3.28 17.27
CA SER A 297 -6.05 -2.58 17.37
C SER A 297 -5.66 -1.92 16.04
N LYS A 298 -5.89 -2.59 14.90
CA LYS A 298 -5.57 -1.99 13.60
C LYS A 298 -6.43 -0.77 13.29
N ILE A 299 -7.74 -0.84 13.53
CA ILE A 299 -8.67 0.26 13.22
C ILE A 299 -8.56 1.45 14.17
N SER A 300 -7.94 1.30 15.34
CA SER A 300 -7.76 2.38 16.31
C SER A 300 -6.56 3.27 16.00
N LYS A 301 -5.63 2.81 15.16
CA LYS A 301 -4.42 3.55 14.77
C LYS A 301 -4.62 4.35 13.48
N LEU A 302 -3.80 5.39 13.31
CA LEU A 302 -3.69 6.12 12.06
C LEU A 302 -3.21 5.20 10.94
N ALA A 303 -3.74 5.40 9.73
CA ALA A 303 -3.47 4.53 8.61
C ALA A 303 -3.33 5.26 7.28
N PHE A 304 -2.64 4.58 6.37
CA PHE A 304 -2.24 5.06 5.06
C PHE A 304 -2.79 4.15 3.97
N LYS A 305 -3.18 4.77 2.86
CA LYS A 305 -3.40 4.06 1.60
C LYS A 305 -2.03 3.78 1.01
N THR A 306 -1.74 2.50 0.82
CA THR A 306 -0.40 2.02 0.49
C THR A 306 -0.38 1.15 -0.76
N ASN A 307 0.77 1.15 -1.44
CA ASN A 307 1.15 0.11 -2.38
C ASN A 307 2.62 -0.23 -2.22
N ILE A 308 2.93 -1.52 -2.30
CA ILE A 308 4.31 -2.01 -2.19
C ILE A 308 4.69 -2.63 -3.53
N ARG A 309 5.84 -2.23 -4.06
CA ARG A 309 6.38 -2.72 -5.32
C ARG A 309 7.81 -3.21 -5.12
N PHE A 310 8.12 -4.32 -5.77
CA PHE A 310 9.44 -4.90 -5.82
C PHE A 310 9.93 -4.98 -7.26
N ILE A 311 11.19 -4.62 -7.47
CA ILE A 311 11.94 -4.80 -8.70
C ILE A 311 13.30 -5.42 -8.37
N TYR A 312 13.70 -6.40 -9.17
CA TYR A 312 15.04 -6.93 -9.25
C TYR A 312 15.56 -6.69 -10.67
N LEU A 313 16.69 -6.00 -10.75
CA LEU A 313 17.40 -5.68 -11.96
C LEU A 313 18.74 -6.38 -11.94
N GLY A 314 19.24 -6.72 -13.12
CA GLY A 314 20.64 -7.05 -13.25
C GLY A 314 21.06 -7.30 -14.68
N GLU A 315 22.36 -7.23 -14.90
CA GLU A 315 22.98 -7.60 -16.16
C GLU A 315 22.66 -9.06 -16.47
N LYS A 316 22.26 -9.38 -17.71
CA LYS A 316 21.81 -10.73 -18.08
C LYS A 316 22.82 -11.83 -17.77
N GLU A 317 24.10 -11.51 -17.78
CA GLU A 317 25.20 -12.42 -17.45
C GLU A 317 25.21 -12.79 -15.95
N VAL A 318 24.90 -11.82 -15.09
CA VAL A 318 24.90 -11.99 -13.63
C VAL A 318 23.49 -12.29 -13.09
N PHE A 319 22.44 -12.03 -13.89
CA PHE A 319 21.04 -12.09 -13.50
C PHE A 319 20.64 -13.47 -12.99
N PHE A 320 20.51 -13.60 -11.68
CA PHE A 320 20.14 -14.83 -11.00
C PHE A 320 18.71 -14.74 -10.48
N LYS A 321 17.76 -15.17 -11.31
CA LYS A 321 16.32 -15.12 -11.01
C LYS A 321 15.91 -15.64 -9.60
N PRO A 322 16.53 -16.68 -9.01
CA PRO A 322 16.22 -17.09 -7.64
C PRO A 322 16.45 -16.02 -6.57
N ARG A 323 17.24 -14.96 -6.82
CA ARG A 323 17.32 -13.76 -5.96
C ARG A 323 15.96 -13.10 -5.72
N ALA A 324 15.03 -13.26 -6.66
CA ALA A 324 13.65 -12.82 -6.48
C ALA A 324 12.92 -13.56 -5.34
N LYS A 325 13.51 -14.55 -4.68
CA LYS A 325 12.95 -15.12 -3.44
C LYS A 325 13.19 -14.23 -2.22
N ILE A 326 14.23 -13.40 -2.18
CA ILE A 326 14.52 -12.47 -1.09
C ILE A 326 13.29 -11.65 -0.64
N PRO A 327 12.59 -10.92 -1.53
CA PRO A 327 11.37 -10.20 -1.14
C PRO A 327 10.18 -11.11 -0.79
N LEU A 328 10.17 -12.38 -1.26
CA LEU A 328 9.15 -13.35 -0.88
C LEU A 328 9.40 -13.83 0.54
N ASP A 329 10.65 -14.05 0.93
CA ASP A 329 11.05 -14.45 2.28
C ASP A 329 10.73 -13.32 3.27
N PHE A 330 11.01 -12.06 2.90
CA PHE A 330 10.54 -10.87 3.62
C PHE A 330 9.01 -10.88 3.80
N SER A 331 8.27 -11.12 2.72
CA SER A 331 6.80 -11.15 2.75
C SER A 331 6.25 -12.30 3.62
N ALA A 332 6.94 -13.45 3.65
CA ALA A 332 6.56 -14.58 4.48
C ALA A 332 6.76 -14.28 5.97
N GLY A 333 7.84 -13.56 6.33
CA GLY A 333 8.11 -13.14 7.70
C GLY A 333 6.97 -12.32 8.31
N VAL A 334 6.35 -11.44 7.52
CA VAL A 334 5.22 -10.57 7.96
C VAL A 334 3.83 -11.17 7.72
N SER A 335 3.73 -12.41 7.23
CA SER A 335 2.46 -13.03 6.88
C SER A 335 2.02 -14.06 7.94
N VAL A 336 0.75 -14.01 8.36
CA VAL A 336 0.15 -15.01 9.25
C VAL A 336 -1.14 -15.54 8.63
N SER A 337 -1.33 -16.86 8.65
CA SER A 337 -2.50 -17.53 8.05
C SER A 337 -3.84 -17.03 8.64
N ALA A 338 -3.89 -16.82 9.95
CA ALA A 338 -5.07 -16.30 10.65
C ALA A 338 -5.37 -14.83 10.31
N LEU A 339 -4.35 -14.03 9.96
CA LEU A 339 -4.44 -12.59 9.71
C LEU A 339 -4.17 -12.30 8.23
N ASN A 340 -3.64 -11.11 7.92
CA ASN A 340 -3.19 -10.76 6.59
C ASN A 340 -1.70 -11.05 6.41
N GLY A 341 -1.27 -10.95 5.15
CA GLY A 341 0.10 -11.10 4.73
C GLY A 341 0.30 -10.44 3.38
N LEU A 342 1.54 -10.38 2.92
CA LEU A 342 1.89 -9.83 1.62
C LEU A 342 2.09 -10.96 0.62
N LYS A 343 1.44 -10.88 -0.55
CA LYS A 343 1.63 -11.83 -1.65
C LYS A 343 1.86 -11.13 -2.99
N PRO A 344 2.62 -11.73 -3.91
CA PRO A 344 2.80 -11.19 -5.26
C PRO A 344 1.48 -11.10 -6.02
N TRP A 345 1.24 -9.97 -6.67
CA TRP A 345 0.05 -9.80 -7.48
C TRP A 345 0.21 -10.42 -8.87
N ARG A 346 -0.62 -11.43 -9.17
CA ARG A 346 -0.60 -12.15 -10.45
C ARG A 346 -0.81 -11.24 -11.67
N LYS A 347 -1.44 -10.07 -11.51
CA LYS A 347 -1.69 -9.13 -12.61
C LYS A 347 -0.43 -8.37 -13.04
N THR A 348 0.49 -8.10 -12.11
CA THR A 348 1.67 -7.26 -12.38
C THR A 348 2.98 -8.04 -12.38
N ILE A 349 2.98 -9.29 -11.88
CA ILE A 349 4.14 -10.17 -11.95
C ILE A 349 4.68 -10.30 -13.38
N THR A 350 5.98 -10.12 -13.54
CA THR A 350 6.73 -10.26 -14.79
C THR A 350 7.00 -11.73 -15.14
N LYS A 351 5.99 -12.58 -14.94
CA LYS A 351 5.99 -14.02 -15.28
C LYS A 351 4.71 -14.34 -16.06
N ILE A 352 4.88 -15.06 -17.17
CA ILE A 352 3.76 -15.59 -17.96
C ILE A 352 3.90 -17.11 -17.99
N VAL A 353 2.84 -17.78 -17.56
CA VAL A 353 2.74 -19.24 -17.51
C VAL A 353 2.24 -19.74 -18.88
N PRO A 354 2.87 -20.76 -19.47
CA PRO A 354 2.37 -21.42 -20.70
C PRO A 354 1.03 -22.14 -20.47
N PRO A 355 0.21 -22.35 -21.52
CA PRO A 355 0.36 -21.83 -22.89
C PRO A 355 -0.12 -20.36 -23.00
N ALA A 356 0.64 -19.52 -23.69
CA ALA A 356 0.26 -18.13 -23.93
C ALA A 356 0.79 -17.64 -25.28
N PHE A 357 -0.13 -17.24 -26.18
CA PHE A 357 0.23 -16.56 -27.44
C PHE A 357 1.01 -15.27 -27.19
N PHE A 358 2.01 -14.98 -28.03
CA PHE A 358 2.89 -13.80 -27.93
C PHE A 358 3.53 -13.60 -26.55
N ARG A 359 4.00 -14.70 -25.94
CA ARG A 359 4.53 -14.72 -24.58
C ARG A 359 5.66 -13.71 -24.36
N GLU A 360 6.62 -13.66 -25.27
CA GLU A 360 7.79 -12.78 -25.17
C GLU A 360 7.39 -11.31 -25.23
N LEU A 361 6.56 -10.94 -26.22
CA LEU A 361 6.02 -9.58 -26.33
C LEU A 361 5.24 -9.16 -25.08
N LYS A 362 4.35 -10.03 -24.57
CA LYS A 362 3.59 -9.75 -23.35
C LYS A 362 4.50 -9.60 -22.13
N LEU A 363 5.56 -10.39 -22.03
CA LEU A 363 6.53 -10.34 -20.94
C LEU A 363 7.36 -9.05 -21.01
N TYR A 364 7.82 -8.67 -22.20
CA TYR A 364 8.49 -7.40 -22.47
C TYR A 364 7.62 -6.21 -22.04
N LEU A 365 6.36 -6.16 -22.48
CA LEU A 365 5.42 -5.09 -22.14
C LEU A 365 5.11 -5.04 -20.63
N ARG A 366 5.06 -6.20 -19.95
CA ARG A 366 4.86 -6.24 -18.49
C ARG A 366 6.06 -5.67 -17.73
N LYS A 367 7.28 -6.09 -18.08
CA LYS A 367 8.52 -5.58 -17.46
C LYS A 367 8.62 -4.06 -17.64
N ARG A 368 8.44 -3.57 -18.86
CA ARG A 368 8.49 -2.14 -19.17
C ARG A 368 7.40 -1.33 -18.46
N ARG A 369 6.19 -1.88 -18.34
CA ARG A 369 5.09 -1.23 -17.60
C ARG A 369 5.37 -1.17 -16.10
N LEU A 370 5.91 -2.24 -15.51
CA LEU A 370 6.26 -2.27 -14.09
C LEU A 370 7.35 -1.24 -13.79
N PHE A 371 8.40 -1.21 -14.61
CA PHE A 371 9.51 -0.27 -14.48
C PHE A 371 9.06 1.19 -14.58
N ARG A 372 8.29 1.54 -15.62
CA ARG A 372 7.74 2.89 -15.79
C ARG A 372 6.94 3.35 -14.57
N ARG A 373 6.11 2.46 -14.00
CA ARG A 373 5.31 2.78 -12.82
C ARG A 373 6.16 2.95 -11.57
N TYR A 374 7.23 2.15 -11.45
CA TYR A 374 8.20 2.27 -10.38
C TYR A 374 8.86 3.64 -10.40
N ILE A 375 9.37 4.07 -11.57
CA ILE A 375 10.02 5.37 -11.75
C ILE A 375 9.07 6.52 -11.47
N SER A 376 7.83 6.44 -11.98
CA SER A 376 6.84 7.49 -11.75
C SER A 376 6.25 7.48 -10.34
N ARG A 377 6.58 6.48 -9.49
CA ARG A 377 6.04 6.28 -8.14
C ARG A 377 4.50 6.33 -8.15
N VAL A 378 3.88 5.63 -9.11
CA VAL A 378 2.42 5.55 -9.21
C VAL A 378 1.89 4.18 -8.81
N GLY A 379 0.59 4.16 -8.49
CA GLY A 379 -0.10 2.95 -8.09
C GLY A 379 -0.05 1.80 -9.12
N PRO A 380 -0.24 0.54 -8.69
CA PRO A 380 -0.10 -0.65 -9.52
C PRO A 380 -0.95 -0.69 -10.79
N LEU A 381 -2.13 -0.06 -10.81
CA LEU A 381 -2.99 0.05 -12.00
C LEU A 381 -3.28 1.50 -12.39
N PHE A 382 -2.41 2.44 -12.02
CA PHE A 382 -2.54 3.86 -12.38
C PHE A 382 -2.87 4.02 -13.88
N PRO A 383 -3.83 4.91 -14.24
CA PRO A 383 -4.54 5.87 -13.38
C PRO A 383 -5.68 5.32 -12.50
N ARG A 384 -5.95 4.01 -12.52
CA ARG A 384 -6.92 3.40 -11.59
C ARG A 384 -6.29 3.20 -10.22
N SER A 385 -7.10 3.32 -9.17
CA SER A 385 -6.70 3.10 -7.77
C SER A 385 -6.66 1.63 -7.34
N ASP A 386 -6.81 0.68 -8.27
CA ASP A 386 -6.79 -0.75 -7.96
C ASP A 386 -5.38 -1.21 -7.53
N GLY A 387 -5.33 -2.17 -6.60
CA GLY A 387 -4.08 -2.76 -6.12
C GLY A 387 -3.43 -2.00 -4.97
N THR A 388 -4.08 -0.98 -4.43
CA THR A 388 -3.71 -0.35 -3.15
C THR A 388 -4.46 -1.01 -1.99
N PHE A 389 -3.89 -0.94 -0.79
CA PHE A 389 -4.49 -1.47 0.44
C PHE A 389 -4.15 -0.58 1.64
N VAL A 390 -4.76 -0.82 2.79
CA VAL A 390 -4.57 0.00 3.99
C VAL A 390 -3.59 -0.67 4.97
N LEU A 391 -2.57 0.09 5.35
CA LEU A 391 -1.65 -0.25 6.45
C LEU A 391 -1.68 0.85 7.51
N ASN A 392 -1.69 0.47 8.78
CA ASN A 392 -1.55 1.41 9.88
C ASN A 392 -0.07 1.78 10.13
N THR A 393 0.18 2.70 11.06
CA THR A 393 1.53 3.13 11.46
C THR A 393 2.40 1.98 11.96
N GLU A 394 1.84 1.02 12.69
CA GLU A 394 2.52 -0.16 13.21
C GLU A 394 2.98 -1.13 12.11
N GLU A 395 2.10 -1.39 11.14
CA GLU A 395 2.40 -2.22 9.98
C GLU A 395 3.47 -1.56 9.10
N LEU A 396 3.40 -0.24 8.89
CA LEU A 396 4.45 0.51 8.19
C LEU A 396 5.79 0.46 8.94
N ALA A 397 5.80 0.66 10.26
CA ALA A 397 7.00 0.54 11.10
C ALA A 397 7.61 -0.87 11.05
N THR A 398 6.76 -1.90 10.95
CA THR A 398 7.23 -3.28 10.80
C THR A 398 7.92 -3.50 9.44
N LEU A 399 7.42 -2.87 8.37
CA LEU A 399 7.96 -3.02 7.01
C LEU A 399 9.17 -2.12 6.72
N TYR A 400 9.24 -0.95 7.36
CA TYR A 400 10.29 0.04 7.18
C TYR A 400 10.68 0.65 8.52
N HIS A 401 11.83 0.25 9.04
CA HIS A 401 12.46 0.81 10.23
C HIS A 401 13.98 0.76 10.09
N PHE A 402 14.70 1.49 10.94
CA PHE A 402 16.15 1.44 10.95
C PHE A 402 16.65 0.21 11.71
N PRO A 403 17.55 -0.61 11.12
CA PRO A 403 18.10 -1.78 11.78
C PRO A 403 19.04 -1.39 12.93
N GLY A 404 18.87 -2.07 14.06
CA GLY A 404 19.77 -2.00 15.22
C GLY A 404 21.14 -2.65 14.97
N GLN A 405 22.06 -2.51 15.92
CA GLN A 405 23.48 -2.84 15.77
C GLN A 405 23.77 -4.33 15.47
N MET A 406 22.99 -5.26 16.02
CA MET A 406 23.22 -6.70 15.83
C MET A 406 22.50 -7.33 14.63
N MET A 407 21.73 -6.55 13.84
CA MET A 407 21.20 -7.06 12.57
C MET A 407 22.31 -7.02 11.51
N ALA A 408 22.73 -8.20 11.03
CA ALA A 408 23.70 -8.32 9.95
C ALA A 408 23.12 -7.76 8.63
N PRO A 409 23.87 -7.00 7.82
CA PRO A 409 25.32 -6.82 7.81
C PRO A 409 25.71 -5.36 8.12
N SER A 410 26.37 -5.15 9.26
CA SER A 410 26.82 -3.84 9.74
C SER A 410 27.76 -3.06 8.78
N LEU A 411 28.30 -3.72 7.76
CA LEU A 411 29.29 -3.18 6.82
C LEU A 411 28.71 -2.62 5.52
N LYS A 412 27.49 -2.98 5.11
CA LYS A 412 26.94 -2.63 3.78
C LYS A 412 25.83 -1.57 3.79
N ILE A 413 25.58 -0.98 4.96
CA ILE A 413 24.70 0.18 5.10
C ILE A 413 25.61 1.39 5.34
N PRO A 414 25.48 2.51 4.59
CA PRO A 414 26.27 3.70 4.84
C PRO A 414 25.99 4.23 6.24
N ARG A 415 27.02 4.22 7.11
CA ARG A 415 26.92 4.68 8.50
C ARG A 415 27.52 6.06 8.68
N VAL A 416 26.98 6.81 9.63
CA VAL A 416 27.62 8.04 10.13
C VAL A 416 28.81 7.63 11.02
N GLU A 417 30.01 8.13 10.73
CA GLU A 417 31.24 7.72 11.43
C GLU A 417 31.40 8.36 12.81
N ALA A 418 30.83 9.55 13.04
CA ALA A 418 30.87 10.26 14.31
C ALA A 418 29.55 10.99 14.57
N LYS A 419 29.00 10.87 15.78
CA LYS A 419 27.88 11.72 16.21
C LYS A 419 28.34 13.17 16.15
N LYS A 420 27.57 14.05 15.52
CA LYS A 420 27.81 15.50 15.60
C LYS A 420 27.63 15.93 17.06
N ALA A 421 28.73 15.97 17.80
CA ALA A 421 28.74 16.61 19.10
C ALA A 421 28.42 18.09 18.88
N GLY A 422 27.32 18.57 19.46
CA GLY A 422 27.09 20.00 19.56
C GLY A 422 28.30 20.64 20.25
N PRO A 423 28.68 21.87 19.89
CA PRO A 423 29.78 22.56 20.55
C PRO A 423 29.54 22.54 22.07
N PRO A 424 30.57 22.27 22.89
CA PRO A 424 30.42 22.23 24.34
C PRO A 424 29.78 23.54 24.84
N ALA A 425 28.79 23.41 25.71
CA ALA A 425 28.10 24.54 26.33
C ALA A 425 29.08 25.33 27.20
N GLY A 426 29.75 26.31 26.61
CA GLY A 426 30.81 27.07 27.28
C GLY A 426 31.81 27.79 26.36
N ILE A 427 31.68 27.70 25.04
CA ILE A 427 32.50 28.55 24.16
C ILE A 427 31.98 29.99 24.28
N PRO A 428 32.82 30.96 24.71
CA PRO A 428 32.45 32.36 24.67
C PRO A 428 32.19 32.74 23.20
N THR A 429 30.96 33.13 22.87
CA THR A 429 30.70 33.85 21.64
C THR A 429 31.41 35.20 21.76
N GLU A 430 32.46 35.42 20.97
CA GLU A 430 33.11 36.73 20.90
C GLU A 430 32.05 37.79 20.58
N LEU A 431 32.03 38.84 21.41
CA LEU A 431 31.12 39.98 21.34
C LEU A 431 31.39 40.86 20.11
#